data_AF-A0A4R3Z939-F1
#
_entry.id   AF-A0A4R3Z939-F1
#
_cell.length_a   1.000
_cell.length_b   1.000
_cell.length_c   1.000
_cell.angle_alpha   90.00
_cell.angle_beta   90.00
_cell.angle_gamma   90.00
#
_symmetry.space_group_name_H-M   'P 1'
#
loop_
_entity.id
_entity.type
_entity.pdbx_description
1 polymer ?
#
loop_
_entity_poly.entity_id
_entity_poly.type
_entity_poly.pdbx_seq_one_letter_code
_entity_poly.pdbx_strand_id
1 'polypeptide(L)'
;MNKNDLRYLKTEKNIINSFLECVDDLGFEKTRISDICHKAMISRNTFYAHYEDKYALLNDIISQLEKEMMESYQDKIMIDIMHNDAKQAVTWCFHEVNENRYLIQILLKCSKDKMKTVLYNVFMNHPIDILMKDYHCNLDNIKIKLNQTYIADAWIGYLEVWLNHYDEISMNDAIDFMVKLCEHPIQIYFQQLVHSI
;
A
#
# COMPACT_ATOMS: atom_id res chain seq x y z
N MET A 1 23.70 14.20 -12.80
CA MET A 1 24.08 12.79 -12.97
C MET A 1 23.03 12.14 -13.86
N ASN A 2 23.39 11.28 -14.82
CA ASN A 2 22.38 10.62 -15.65
C ASN A 2 21.58 9.63 -14.77
N LYS A 3 20.26 9.77 -14.72
CA LYS A 3 19.40 8.91 -13.88
C LYS A 3 19.39 7.44 -14.33
N ASN A 4 19.76 7.18 -15.58
CA ASN A 4 19.89 5.83 -16.13
C ASN A 4 21.29 5.23 -15.94
N ASP A 5 22.22 5.95 -15.30
CA ASP A 5 23.56 5.44 -15.01
C ASP A 5 23.49 4.38 -13.89
N LEU A 6 24.13 3.22 -14.10
CA LEU A 6 24.18 2.14 -13.12
C LEU A 6 24.71 2.60 -11.75
N ARG A 7 25.62 3.57 -11.72
CA ARG A 7 26.14 4.16 -10.48
C ARG A 7 25.08 5.00 -9.77
N TYR A 8 24.23 5.71 -10.51
CA TYR A 8 23.10 6.44 -9.95
C TYR A 8 22.14 5.47 -9.28
N LEU A 9 21.65 4.47 -10.02
CA LEU A 9 20.70 3.47 -9.52
C LEU A 9 21.22 2.70 -8.29
N LYS A 10 22.50 2.31 -8.31
CA LYS A 10 23.12 1.64 -7.17
C LYS A 10 23.21 2.54 -5.93
N THR A 11 23.52 3.82 -6.13
CA THR A 11 23.59 4.80 -5.03
C THR A 11 22.20 5.07 -4.46
N GLU A 12 21.19 5.21 -5.33
CA GLU A 12 19.80 5.41 -4.95
C GLU A 12 19.28 4.25 -4.10
N LYS A 13 19.48 3.00 -4.56
CA LYS A 13 19.12 1.81 -3.79
C LYS A 13 19.81 1.76 -2.42
N ASN A 14 21.09 2.14 -2.36
CA ASN A 14 21.82 2.22 -1.10
C ASN A 14 21.26 3.30 -0.15
N ILE A 15 20.83 4.45 -0.68
CA ILE A 15 20.16 5.51 0.09
C ILE A 15 18.85 4.99 0.67
N ILE A 16 18.00 4.35 -0.15
CA ILE A 16 16.70 3.81 0.27
C ILE A 16 16.89 2.77 1.38
N ASN A 17 17.76 1.77 1.17
CA ASN A 17 18.00 0.74 2.18
C ASN A 17 18.51 1.33 3.50
N SER A 18 19.46 2.26 3.42
CA SER A 18 20.01 2.92 4.61
C SER A 18 18.98 3.76 5.34
N PHE A 19 18.08 4.42 4.60
CA PHE A 19 16.95 5.15 5.18
C PHE A 19 16.01 4.20 5.93
N LEU A 20 15.59 3.09 5.31
CA LEU A 20 14.69 2.12 5.96
C LEU A 20 15.29 1.55 7.24
N GLU A 21 16.57 1.19 7.23
CA GLU A 21 17.28 0.72 8.43
C GLU A 21 17.36 1.81 9.52
N CYS A 22 17.73 3.04 9.17
CA CYS A 22 17.76 4.13 10.14
C CYS A 22 16.39 4.43 10.75
N VAL A 23 15.33 4.35 9.96
CA VAL A 23 13.96 4.55 10.43
C VAL A 23 13.52 3.43 11.37
N ASP A 24 13.85 2.18 11.07
CA ASP A 24 13.47 1.07 11.94
C ASP A 24 14.21 1.14 13.29
N ASP A 25 15.49 1.57 13.29
CA ASP A 25 16.32 1.75 14.49
C ASP A 25 15.91 2.98 15.34
N LEU A 26 15.71 4.13 14.69
CA LEU A 26 15.61 5.44 15.36
C LEU A 26 14.19 6.03 15.36
N GLY A 27 13.33 5.57 14.45
CA GLY A 27 12.08 6.23 14.09
C GLY A 27 12.27 7.34 13.05
N PHE A 28 11.22 7.57 12.25
CA PHE A 28 11.25 8.51 11.13
C PHE A 28 11.59 9.94 11.56
N GLU A 29 10.96 10.46 12.61
CA GLU A 29 11.18 11.83 13.08
C GLU A 29 12.63 12.08 13.52
N LYS A 30 13.24 11.12 14.22
CA LYS A 30 14.59 11.25 14.76
C LYS A 30 15.67 11.04 13.71
N THR A 31 15.38 10.30 12.64
CA THR A 31 16.31 10.03 11.54
C THR A 31 16.72 11.33 10.85
N ARG A 32 18.03 11.61 10.79
CA ARG A 32 18.61 12.76 10.09
C ARG A 32 19.28 12.33 8.80
N ILE A 33 19.41 13.26 7.85
CA ILE A 33 20.16 13.04 6.60
C ILE A 33 21.61 12.60 6.88
N SER A 34 22.22 13.06 7.98
CA SER A 34 23.54 12.61 8.40
C SER A 34 23.61 11.11 8.71
N ASP A 35 22.56 10.58 9.31
CA ASP A 35 22.50 9.18 9.76
C ASP A 35 22.40 8.28 8.52
N ILE A 36 21.51 8.67 7.58
CA ILE A 36 21.35 8.03 6.28
C ILE A 36 22.67 8.07 5.49
N CYS A 37 23.32 9.24 5.40
CA CYS A 37 24.58 9.38 4.67
C CYS A 37 25.70 8.53 5.28
N HIS A 38 25.80 8.50 6.61
CA HIS A 38 26.79 7.68 7.32
C HIS A 38 26.56 6.19 7.05
N LYS A 39 25.31 5.73 7.18
CA LYS A 39 24.93 4.33 6.94
C LYS A 39 25.14 3.92 5.48
N ALA A 40 24.78 4.79 4.53
CA ALA A 40 24.96 4.56 3.10
C ALA A 40 26.41 4.73 2.60
N MET A 41 27.33 5.20 3.46
CA MET A 41 28.72 5.55 3.10
C MET A 41 28.82 6.57 1.95
N ILE A 42 28.02 7.63 2.01
CA ILE A 42 28.01 8.71 1.00
C ILE A 42 28.17 10.10 1.63
N SER A 43 28.51 11.10 0.81
CA SER A 43 28.49 12.50 1.25
C SER A 43 27.06 13.05 1.26
N ARG A 44 26.81 14.12 2.03
CA ARG A 44 25.53 14.85 1.98
C ARG A 44 25.25 15.41 0.58
N ASN A 45 26.28 15.90 -0.12
CA ASN A 45 26.13 16.37 -1.50
C ASN A 45 25.67 15.25 -2.44
N THR A 46 26.09 14.00 -2.19
CA THR A 46 25.61 12.84 -2.92
C THR A 46 24.15 12.56 -2.62
N PHE A 47 23.72 12.60 -1.34
CA PHE A 47 22.30 12.47 -0.99
C PHE A 47 21.44 13.54 -1.70
N TYR A 48 21.85 14.80 -1.63
CA TYR A 48 21.13 15.91 -2.25
C TYR A 48 21.12 15.90 -3.79
N ALA A 49 21.98 15.09 -4.42
CA ALA A 49 21.91 14.85 -5.86
C ALA A 49 20.77 13.87 -6.24
N HIS A 50 20.20 13.15 -5.27
CA HIS A 50 19.06 12.25 -5.44
C HIS A 50 17.77 12.84 -4.86
N TYR A 51 17.83 13.37 -3.63
CA TYR A 51 16.64 13.78 -2.88
C TYR A 51 16.85 15.13 -2.20
N GLU A 52 15.85 16.01 -2.26
CA GLU A 52 15.90 17.32 -1.59
C GLU A 52 15.98 17.18 -0.07
N ASP A 53 15.22 16.25 0.51
CA ASP A 53 15.22 15.92 1.92
C ASP A 53 14.73 14.48 2.17
N LYS A 54 14.57 14.09 3.45
CA LYS A 54 14.07 12.76 3.82
C LYS A 54 12.58 12.56 3.53
N TYR A 55 11.80 13.63 3.37
CA TYR A 55 10.37 13.55 3.03
C TYR A 55 10.18 13.30 1.55
N ALA A 56 11.01 13.91 0.70
CA ALA A 56 11.07 13.63 -0.74
C ALA A 56 11.45 12.16 -0.98
N LEU A 57 12.45 11.64 -0.27
CA LEU A 57 12.80 10.22 -0.28
C LEU A 57 11.62 9.33 0.16
N LEU A 58 10.96 9.65 1.27
CA LEU A 58 9.79 8.89 1.73
C LEU A 58 8.67 8.86 0.69
N ASN A 59 8.38 10.00 0.06
CA ASN A 59 7.34 10.10 -0.98
C ASN A 59 7.66 9.25 -2.20
N ASP A 60 8.93 9.21 -2.60
CA ASP A 60 9.40 8.42 -3.74
C ASP A 60 9.23 6.92 -3.45
N ILE A 61 9.64 6.47 -2.25
CA ILE A 61 9.46 5.08 -1.81
C ILE A 61 7.97 4.69 -1.76
N ILE A 62 7.12 5.56 -1.19
CA ILE A 62 5.67 5.30 -1.12
C ILE A 62 5.06 5.22 -2.53
N SER A 63 5.42 6.14 -3.42
CA SER A 63 4.94 6.16 -4.81
C SER A 63 5.37 4.91 -5.57
N GLN A 64 6.62 4.45 -5.34
CA GLN A 64 7.13 3.23 -5.95
C GLN A 64 6.36 2.00 -5.45
N LEU A 65 6.14 1.88 -4.13
CA LEU A 65 5.34 0.79 -3.56
C LEU A 65 3.91 0.79 -4.11
N GLU A 66 3.24 1.94 -4.13
CA GLU A 66 1.88 2.06 -4.66
C GLU A 66 1.80 1.55 -6.11
N LYS A 67 2.76 1.98 -6.94
CA LYS A 67 2.86 1.55 -8.33
C LYS A 67 3.09 0.05 -8.44
N GLU A 68 4.05 -0.50 -7.70
CA GLU A 68 4.36 -1.94 -7.71
C GLU A 68 3.14 -2.78 -7.30
N MET A 69 2.41 -2.35 -6.27
CA MET A 69 1.17 -3.01 -5.83
C MET A 69 0.04 -2.91 -6.87
N MET A 70 -0.11 -1.78 -7.55
CA MET A 70 -1.08 -1.64 -8.65
C MET A 70 -0.71 -2.51 -9.87
N GLU A 71 0.57 -2.64 -10.19
CA GLU A 71 1.05 -3.48 -11.30
C GLU A 71 0.95 -4.99 -11.02
N SER A 72 0.75 -5.39 -9.75
CA SER A 72 0.59 -6.79 -9.33
C SER A 72 -0.73 -7.45 -9.79
N TYR A 73 -1.71 -6.65 -10.22
CA TYR A 73 -3.05 -7.13 -10.58
C TYR A 73 -2.99 -8.07 -11.79
N GLN A 74 -3.34 -9.35 -11.56
CA GLN A 74 -3.45 -10.39 -12.58
C GLN A 74 -4.91 -10.62 -13.00
N ASP A 75 -5.13 -11.08 -14.23
CA ASP A 75 -6.46 -11.37 -14.81
C ASP A 75 -7.34 -12.27 -13.91
N LYS A 76 -6.73 -13.21 -13.18
CA LYS A 76 -7.44 -14.12 -12.28
C LYS A 76 -8.12 -13.40 -11.12
N ILE A 77 -7.47 -12.38 -10.55
CA ILE A 77 -8.02 -11.57 -9.45
C ILE A 77 -9.25 -10.80 -9.93
N MET A 78 -9.24 -10.32 -11.18
CA MET A 78 -10.39 -9.63 -11.76
C MET A 78 -11.60 -10.54 -11.87
N ILE A 79 -11.41 -11.79 -12.31
CA ILE A 79 -12.49 -12.77 -12.40
C ILE A 79 -13.09 -13.05 -11.02
N ASP A 80 -12.26 -13.20 -9.99
CA ASP A 80 -12.74 -13.48 -8.64
C ASP A 80 -13.53 -12.28 -8.04
N ILE A 81 -13.03 -11.05 -8.26
CA ILE A 81 -13.71 -9.82 -7.83
C ILE A 81 -15.05 -9.65 -8.56
N MET A 82 -15.11 -9.91 -9.87
CA MET A 82 -16.35 -9.83 -10.66
C MET A 82 -17.43 -10.82 -10.20
N HIS A 83 -17.04 -11.96 -9.62
CA HIS A 83 -17.98 -12.93 -9.07
C HIS A 83 -18.42 -12.64 -7.62
N ASN A 84 -18.02 -11.49 -7.07
CA ASN A 84 -18.32 -11.07 -5.70
C ASN A 84 -17.82 -12.08 -4.64
N ASP A 85 -16.71 -12.76 -4.91
CA ASP A 85 -16.10 -13.68 -3.96
C ASP A 85 -15.30 -12.88 -2.93
N ALA A 86 -15.98 -12.51 -1.83
CA ALA A 86 -15.38 -11.78 -0.72
C ALA A 86 -14.15 -12.50 -0.14
N LYS A 87 -14.14 -13.85 -0.14
CA LYS A 87 -13.00 -14.60 0.39
C LYS A 87 -11.78 -14.45 -0.50
N GLN A 88 -11.94 -14.59 -1.81
CA GLN A 88 -10.85 -14.42 -2.76
C GLN A 88 -10.31 -12.99 -2.76
N ALA A 89 -11.20 -11.98 -2.77
CA ALA A 89 -10.80 -10.58 -2.72
C ALA A 89 -9.99 -10.26 -1.46
N VAL A 90 -10.47 -10.67 -0.28
CA VAL A 90 -9.74 -10.47 0.99
C VAL A 90 -8.42 -11.23 0.99
N THR A 91 -8.43 -12.49 0.57
CA THR A 91 -7.22 -13.33 0.50
C THR A 91 -6.14 -12.67 -0.35
N TRP A 92 -6.50 -12.14 -1.52
CA TRP A 92 -5.57 -11.41 -2.38
C TRP A 92 -5.00 -10.17 -1.68
N CYS A 93 -5.85 -9.34 -1.04
CA CYS A 93 -5.37 -8.17 -0.31
C CYS A 93 -4.34 -8.53 0.78
N PHE A 94 -4.55 -9.62 1.52
CA PHE A 94 -3.57 -10.10 2.52
C PHE A 94 -2.26 -10.58 1.88
N HIS A 95 -2.33 -11.32 0.78
CA HIS A 95 -1.13 -11.76 0.07
C HIS A 95 -0.32 -10.56 -0.44
N GLU A 96 -0.97 -9.58 -1.06
CA GLU A 96 -0.31 -8.39 -1.58
C GLU A 96 0.38 -7.58 -0.48
N VAL A 97 -0.29 -7.42 0.67
CA VAL A 97 0.32 -6.78 1.85
C VAL A 97 1.46 -7.65 2.42
N ASN A 98 1.32 -8.97 2.42
CA ASN A 98 2.32 -9.88 2.97
C ASN A 98 3.62 -9.91 2.15
N GLU A 99 3.53 -9.84 0.81
CA GLU A 99 4.72 -9.77 -0.06
C GLU A 99 5.59 -8.54 0.25
N ASN A 100 4.94 -7.41 0.58
CA ASN A 100 5.60 -6.14 0.89
C ASN A 100 5.64 -5.81 2.39
N ARG A 101 5.40 -6.81 3.26
CA ARG A 101 5.09 -6.63 4.69
C ARG A 101 6.06 -5.71 5.42
N TYR A 102 7.36 -6.00 5.32
CA TYR A 102 8.40 -5.26 6.04
C TYR A 102 8.41 -3.77 5.65
N LEU A 103 8.32 -3.49 4.35
CA LEU A 103 8.29 -2.12 3.84
C LEU A 103 7.01 -1.41 4.29
N ILE A 104 5.84 -2.04 4.16
CA ILE A 104 4.56 -1.49 4.60
C ILE A 104 4.58 -1.17 6.10
N GLN A 105 5.11 -2.06 6.94
CA GLN A 105 5.25 -1.83 8.38
C GLN A 105 6.09 -0.58 8.69
N ILE A 106 7.24 -0.42 8.02
CA ILE A 106 8.10 0.76 8.21
C ILE A 106 7.37 2.03 7.74
N LEU A 107 6.74 2.00 6.57
CA LEU A 107 6.08 3.18 6.01
C LEU A 107 4.84 3.59 6.82
N LEU A 108 4.12 2.65 7.44
CA LEU A 108 3.04 2.94 8.39
C LEU A 108 3.56 3.69 9.62
N LYS A 109 4.76 3.34 10.11
CA LYS A 109 5.44 4.07 11.20
C LYS A 109 5.92 5.47 10.74
N CYS A 110 6.29 5.64 9.48
CA CYS A 110 6.71 6.93 8.92
C CYS A 110 5.54 7.88 8.72
N SER A 111 4.46 7.41 8.08
CA SER A 111 3.32 8.23 7.72
C SER A 111 2.08 7.37 7.51
N LYS A 112 1.31 7.20 8.58
CA LYS A 112 0.04 6.48 8.57
C LYS A 112 -0.91 7.02 7.51
N ASP A 113 -1.12 8.34 7.46
CA ASP A 113 -2.09 8.95 6.54
C ASP A 113 -1.74 8.71 5.06
N LYS A 114 -0.46 8.80 4.69
CA LYS A 114 -0.03 8.49 3.31
C LYS A 114 -0.25 7.03 2.97
N MET A 115 0.08 6.12 3.90
CA MET A 115 -0.15 4.69 3.69
C MET A 115 -1.63 4.36 3.62
N LYS A 116 -2.50 5.02 4.39
CA LYS A 116 -3.95 4.88 4.24
C LYS A 116 -4.41 5.24 2.83
N THR A 117 -3.92 6.35 2.29
CA THR A 117 -4.22 6.78 0.91
C THR A 117 -3.75 5.74 -0.11
N VAL A 118 -2.52 5.23 0.03
CA VAL A 118 -1.97 4.19 -0.86
C VAL A 118 -2.81 2.92 -0.80
N LEU A 119 -3.10 2.39 0.39
CA LEU A 119 -3.92 1.18 0.54
C LEU A 119 -5.34 1.39 -0.01
N TYR A 120 -5.93 2.57 0.21
CA TYR A 120 -7.23 2.92 -0.38
C TYR A 120 -7.16 2.92 -1.92
N ASN A 121 -6.15 3.56 -2.50
CA ASN A 121 -5.99 3.63 -3.95
C ASN A 121 -5.77 2.24 -4.54
N VAL A 122 -4.84 1.47 -3.96
CA VAL A 122 -4.50 0.13 -4.41
C VAL A 122 -5.69 -0.81 -4.31
N PHE A 123 -6.40 -0.85 -3.19
CA PHE A 123 -7.42 -1.89 -2.92
C PHE A 123 -8.86 -1.48 -3.23
N MET A 124 -9.14 -0.19 -3.37
CA MET A 124 -10.50 0.31 -3.67
C MET A 124 -10.57 0.96 -5.04
N ASN A 125 -9.74 1.97 -5.33
CA ASN A 125 -9.85 2.73 -6.58
C ASN A 125 -9.36 1.93 -7.78
N HIS A 126 -8.18 1.32 -7.68
CA HIS A 126 -7.55 0.65 -8.81
C HIS A 126 -8.37 -0.54 -9.37
N PRO A 127 -8.96 -1.44 -8.54
CA PRO A 127 -9.88 -2.46 -9.03
C PRO A 127 -11.05 -1.89 -9.83
N ILE A 128 -11.65 -0.80 -9.35
CA ILE A 128 -12.78 -0.16 -10.01
C ILE A 128 -12.32 0.38 -11.36
N ASP A 129 -11.21 1.12 -11.39
CA ASP A 129 -10.68 1.72 -12.61
C ASP A 129 -10.40 0.66 -13.69
N ILE A 130 -9.98 -0.53 -13.28
CA ILE A 130 -9.75 -1.64 -14.20
C ILE A 130 -11.06 -2.33 -14.61
N LEU A 131 -11.89 -2.73 -13.65
CA LEU A 131 -13.10 -3.54 -13.89
C LEU A 131 -14.23 -2.74 -14.54
N MET A 132 -14.26 -1.43 -14.29
CA MET A 132 -15.35 -0.54 -14.68
C MET A 132 -14.91 0.49 -15.73
N LYS A 133 -13.74 0.31 -16.34
CA LYS A 133 -13.22 1.20 -17.39
C LYS A 133 -14.22 1.43 -18.53
N ASP A 134 -14.99 0.40 -18.87
CA ASP A 134 -15.97 0.42 -19.95
C ASP A 134 -17.40 0.74 -19.47
N TYR A 135 -17.57 0.94 -18.16
CA TYR A 135 -18.87 1.17 -17.52
C TYR A 135 -18.94 2.58 -16.92
N HIS A 136 -20.00 3.32 -17.20
CA HIS A 136 -20.21 4.67 -16.66
C HIS A 136 -20.74 4.63 -15.22
N CYS A 137 -20.01 3.97 -14.32
CA CYS A 137 -20.41 3.88 -12.91
C CYS A 137 -20.45 5.27 -12.28
N ASN A 138 -21.59 5.63 -11.70
CA ASN A 138 -21.73 6.87 -10.96
C ASN A 138 -21.07 6.75 -9.57
N LEU A 139 -19.74 6.85 -9.53
CA LEU A 139 -18.95 6.84 -8.30
C LEU A 139 -19.28 8.04 -7.38
N ASP A 140 -19.99 9.06 -7.88
CA ASP A 140 -20.50 10.16 -7.07
C ASP A 140 -21.72 9.79 -6.22
N ASN A 141 -22.30 8.59 -6.41
CA ASN A 141 -23.36 8.09 -5.56
C ASN A 141 -22.90 7.98 -4.09
N ILE A 142 -23.57 8.74 -3.23
CA ILE A 142 -23.25 8.79 -1.80
C ILE A 142 -23.29 7.42 -1.12
N LYS A 143 -24.16 6.49 -1.55
CA LYS A 143 -24.22 5.14 -0.98
C LYS A 143 -22.96 4.33 -1.29
N ILE A 144 -22.45 4.46 -2.51
CA ILE A 144 -21.20 3.83 -2.95
C ILE A 144 -20.05 4.40 -2.13
N LYS A 145 -19.94 5.74 -2.04
CA LYS A 145 -18.90 6.42 -1.24
C LYS A 145 -18.93 6.01 0.23
N LEU A 146 -20.11 5.98 0.86
CA LEU A 146 -20.26 5.56 2.25
C LEU A 146 -19.79 4.12 2.48
N ASN A 147 -20.14 3.20 1.58
CA ASN A 147 -19.74 1.80 1.70
C ASN A 147 -18.23 1.61 1.43
N GLN A 148 -17.69 2.29 0.42
CA GLN A 148 -16.25 2.30 0.13
C GLN A 148 -15.44 2.80 1.32
N THR A 149 -15.80 3.94 1.90
CA THR A 149 -15.13 4.48 3.08
C THR A 149 -15.22 3.53 4.27
N TYR A 150 -16.40 2.96 4.54
CA TYR A 150 -16.58 1.98 5.61
C TYR A 150 -15.66 0.75 5.42
N ILE A 151 -15.67 0.13 4.24
CA ILE A 151 -14.85 -1.05 3.93
C ILE A 151 -13.36 -0.71 4.05
N ALA A 152 -12.94 0.41 3.45
CA ALA A 152 -11.53 0.80 3.42
C ALA A 152 -10.99 1.11 4.83
N ASP A 153 -11.71 1.90 5.62
CA ASP A 153 -11.28 2.24 6.98
C ASP A 153 -11.27 1.01 7.90
N ALA A 154 -12.26 0.12 7.77
CA ALA A 154 -12.31 -1.12 8.53
C ALA A 154 -11.14 -2.05 8.17
N TRP A 155 -10.88 -2.23 6.86
CA TRP A 155 -9.78 -3.05 6.34
C TRP A 155 -8.41 -2.51 6.77
N ILE A 156 -8.17 -1.21 6.58
CA ILE A 156 -6.91 -0.57 6.94
C ILE A 156 -6.65 -0.68 8.44
N GLY A 157 -7.66 -0.44 9.27
CA GLY A 157 -7.53 -0.59 10.73
C GLY A 157 -7.24 -2.03 11.14
N TYR A 158 -7.90 -3.00 10.50
CA TYR A 158 -7.67 -4.42 10.72
C TYR A 158 -6.24 -4.82 10.33
N LEU A 159 -5.79 -4.43 9.14
CA LEU A 159 -4.44 -4.67 8.64
C LEU A 159 -3.36 -4.13 9.58
N GLU A 160 -3.54 -2.92 10.10
CA GLU A 160 -2.58 -2.31 11.00
C GLU A 160 -2.40 -3.14 12.29
N VAL A 161 -3.50 -3.63 12.86
CA VAL A 161 -3.43 -4.52 14.03
C VAL A 161 -2.76 -5.83 13.65
N TRP A 162 -3.18 -6.47 12.55
CA TRP A 162 -2.58 -7.72 12.09
C TRP A 162 -1.07 -7.60 11.84
N LEU A 163 -0.62 -6.52 11.18
CA LEU A 163 0.80 -6.29 10.91
C LEU A 163 1.62 -6.10 12.19
N ASN A 164 1.05 -5.52 13.25
CA ASN A 164 1.73 -5.35 14.53
C ASN A 164 1.71 -6.63 15.40
N HIS A 165 0.81 -7.56 15.11
CA HIS A 165 0.64 -8.84 15.80
C HIS A 165 0.86 -10.04 14.87
N TYR A 166 1.71 -9.87 13.85
CA TYR A 166 1.87 -10.83 12.75
C TYR A 166 2.28 -12.24 13.23
N ASP A 167 3.08 -12.31 14.29
CA ASP A 167 3.55 -13.59 14.86
C ASP A 167 2.53 -14.22 15.84
N GLU A 168 1.47 -13.50 16.22
CA GLU A 168 0.47 -13.95 17.20
C GLU A 168 -0.74 -14.65 16.55
N ILE A 169 -0.98 -14.43 15.25
CA ILE A 169 -2.09 -15.00 14.50
C ILE A 169 -1.63 -15.43 13.11
N SER A 170 -2.06 -16.61 12.65
CA SER A 170 -1.75 -17.04 11.29
C SER A 170 -2.45 -16.15 10.26
N MET A 171 -1.83 -15.95 9.10
CA MET A 171 -2.44 -15.16 8.02
C MET A 171 -3.81 -15.73 7.60
N ASN A 172 -3.96 -17.07 7.58
CA ASN A 172 -5.22 -17.71 7.23
C ASN A 172 -6.32 -17.44 8.26
N ASP A 173 -6.00 -17.49 9.56
CA ASP A 173 -6.97 -17.15 10.61
C ASP A 173 -7.37 -15.67 10.53
N ALA A 174 -6.41 -14.79 10.24
CA ALA A 174 -6.67 -13.36 10.04
C ALA A 174 -7.57 -13.11 8.82
N ILE A 175 -7.35 -13.82 7.70
CA ILE A 175 -8.21 -13.78 6.51
C ILE A 175 -9.61 -14.27 6.84
N ASP A 176 -9.75 -15.46 7.41
CA ASP A 176 -11.04 -16.07 7.70
C ASP A 176 -11.87 -15.22 8.69
N PHE A 177 -11.22 -14.54 9.63
CA PHE A 177 -11.90 -13.61 10.53
C PHE A 177 -12.33 -12.32 9.82
N MET A 178 -11.47 -11.73 8.97
CA MET A 178 -11.82 -10.55 8.17
C MET A 178 -13.02 -10.85 7.24
N VAL A 179 -13.01 -11.97 6.53
CA VAL A 179 -14.10 -12.38 5.62
C VAL A 179 -15.44 -12.41 6.35
N LYS A 180 -15.49 -12.99 7.56
CA LYS A 180 -16.72 -13.02 8.38
C LYS A 180 -17.22 -11.62 8.76
N LEU A 181 -16.33 -10.65 8.93
CA LEU A 181 -16.69 -9.27 9.28
C LEU A 181 -17.16 -8.47 8.07
N CYS A 182 -16.60 -8.72 6.88
CA CYS A 182 -16.81 -7.87 5.71
C CYS A 182 -17.63 -8.50 4.57
N GLU A 183 -18.06 -9.75 4.68
CA GLU A 183 -18.84 -10.44 3.64
C GLU A 183 -20.06 -9.62 3.17
N HIS A 184 -20.93 -9.22 4.10
CA HIS A 184 -22.12 -8.43 3.76
C HIS A 184 -21.81 -7.02 3.21
N PRO A 185 -20.93 -6.21 3.85
CA PRO A 185 -20.49 -4.93 3.29
C PRO A 185 -19.99 -5.03 1.85
N ILE A 186 -19.14 -6.03 1.56
CA ILE A 186 -18.58 -6.30 0.23
C ILE A 186 -19.69 -6.68 -0.77
N GLN A 187 -20.61 -7.57 -0.39
CA GLN A 187 -21.76 -7.93 -1.23
C GLN A 187 -22.62 -6.71 -1.58
N ILE A 188 -22.94 -5.87 -0.58
CA ILE A 188 -23.70 -4.63 -0.78
C ILE A 188 -22.95 -3.69 -1.72
N TYR A 189 -21.63 -3.58 -1.58
CA TYR A 189 -20.80 -2.72 -2.39
C TYR A 189 -20.86 -3.12 -3.86
N PHE A 190 -20.64 -4.39 -4.18
CA PHE A 190 -20.73 -4.86 -5.55
C PHE A 190 -22.13 -4.74 -6.15
N GLN A 191 -23.18 -5.01 -5.36
CA GLN A 191 -24.54 -4.78 -5.81
C GLN A 191 -24.76 -3.32 -6.20
N GLN A 192 -24.32 -2.37 -5.37
CA GLN A 192 -24.47 -0.94 -5.66
C GLN A 192 -23.71 -0.52 -6.93
N LEU A 193 -22.53 -1.10 -7.17
CA LEU A 193 -21.75 -0.83 -8.37
C LEU A 193 -22.46 -1.33 -9.64
N VAL A 194 -22.98 -2.57 -9.64
CA VAL A 194 -23.70 -3.12 -10.80
C VAL A 194 -24.97 -2.33 -11.12
N HIS A 195 -25.71 -1.86 -10.12
CA HIS A 195 -26.92 -1.05 -10.32
C HIS A 195 -26.60 0.42 -10.70
N SER A 196 -25.32 0.80 -10.74
CA SER A 196 -24.87 2.14 -11.15
C SER A 196 -24.38 2.21 -12.61
N ILE A 197 -24.43 1.07 -13.31
CA ILE A 197 -24.19 0.88 -14.75
C ILE A 197 -25.50 1.14 -15.50
#